data_AF-A0A6L4YYP6-F1
#
_entry.id   AF-A0A6L4YYP6-F1
#
_cell.length_a   1.000
_cell.length_b   1.000
_cell.length_c   1.000
_cell.angle_alpha   90.00
_cell.angle_beta   90.00
_cell.angle_gamma   90.00
#
_symmetry.space_group_name_H-M   'P 1'
#
loop_
_entity.id
_entity.type
_entity.pdbx_description
1 polymer ?
#
loop_
_entity_poly.entity_id
_entity_poly.type
_entity_poly.pdbx_seq_one_letter_code
_entity_poly.pdbx_strand_id
1 'polypeptide(L)'
;MENSDFNHQESNTPIRLNEEAIRSLTETRKWTTFFGILGIIAIALMLLAAAIMTFVLPILNEGNDLGFPPVFIGLLYLVLGGLYVLPVLYLMRFGNLARKALLMSDEQLMGNALRNLTLHFRVVGIFAIVMISLYILMIIAMLVFGMGMFAGNMIGA
;
A
#
# COMPACT_ATOMS: atom_id res chain seq x y z
N MET A 1 36.09 -29.42 39.82
CA MET A 1 35.17 -29.50 38.67
C MET A 1 34.12 -28.45 38.90
N GLU A 2 34.34 -27.30 38.29
CA GLU A 2 33.51 -26.12 38.42
C GLU A 2 32.30 -26.31 37.49
N ASN A 3 31.17 -26.73 38.04
CA ASN A 3 29.90 -26.65 37.33
C ASN A 3 29.41 -25.21 37.46
N SER A 4 29.89 -24.37 36.55
CA SER A 4 29.23 -23.13 36.20
C SER A 4 27.97 -23.50 35.43
N ASP A 5 26.92 -23.83 36.18
CA ASP A 5 25.55 -23.79 35.70
C ASP A 5 25.25 -22.33 35.33
N PHE A 6 25.59 -21.96 34.08
CA PHE A 6 25.10 -20.76 33.42
C PHE A 6 23.60 -20.94 33.22
N ASN A 7 22.86 -20.76 34.31
CA ASN A 7 21.43 -20.61 34.29
C ASN A 7 21.15 -19.31 33.53
N HIS A 8 20.85 -19.43 32.23
CA HIS A 8 20.28 -18.36 31.45
C HIS A 8 18.93 -18.02 32.08
N GLN A 9 18.94 -17.17 33.11
CA GLN A 9 17.75 -16.47 33.56
C GLN A 9 17.33 -15.60 32.37
N GLU A 10 16.45 -16.13 31.52
CA GLU A 10 15.62 -15.31 30.65
C GLU A 10 14.92 -14.31 31.58
N SER A 11 15.44 -13.08 31.62
CA SER A 11 14.82 -11.99 32.34
C SER A 11 13.49 -11.73 31.64
N ASN A 12 12.43 -12.39 32.11
CA ASN A 12 11.04 -12.22 31.69
C ASN A 12 10.49 -10.87 32.20
N THR A 13 11.30 -9.81 32.12
CA THR A 13 10.87 -8.47 32.45
C THR A 13 10.03 -7.97 31.28
N PRO A 14 8.74 -7.63 31.50
CA PRO A 14 7.91 -7.13 30.42
C PRO A 14 8.51 -5.84 29.86
N ILE A 15 8.56 -5.74 28.52
CA ILE A 15 9.07 -4.55 27.84
C ILE A 15 8.15 -3.38 28.19
N ARG A 16 8.72 -2.33 28.77
CA ARG A 16 8.03 -1.08 29.07
C ARG A 16 8.46 0.02 28.11
N LEU A 17 7.50 0.82 27.66
CA LEU A 17 7.78 1.98 26.84
C LEU A 17 8.40 3.08 27.71
N ASN A 18 9.64 3.46 27.39
CA ASN A 18 10.27 4.63 27.99
C ASN A 18 9.74 5.93 27.33
N GLU A 19 10.14 7.08 27.87
CA GLU A 19 9.70 8.39 27.36
C GLU A 19 10.07 8.61 25.89
N GLU A 20 11.23 8.12 25.46
CA GLU A 20 11.69 8.21 24.08
C GLU A 20 10.80 7.43 23.12
N ALA A 21 10.43 6.20 23.48
CA ALA A 21 9.50 5.38 22.70
C ALA A 21 8.12 6.05 22.61
N ILE A 22 7.64 6.63 23.71
CA ILE A 22 6.36 7.37 23.74
C ILE A 22 6.41 8.59 22.82
N ARG A 23 7.49 9.37 22.87
CA ARG A 23 7.69 10.54 22.00
C ARG A 23 7.72 10.13 20.53
N SER A 24 8.49 9.11 20.18
CA SER A 24 8.59 8.59 18.82
C SER A 24 7.24 8.09 18.32
N LEU A 25 6.53 7.27 19.11
CA LEU A 25 5.18 6.79 18.76
C LEU A 25 4.19 7.94 18.57
N THR A 26 4.29 9.00 19.38
CA THR A 26 3.46 10.20 19.25
C THR A 26 3.72 10.92 17.92
N GLU A 27 4.97 11.03 17.52
CA GLU A 27 5.36 11.64 16.25
C GLU A 27 4.95 10.77 15.06
N THR A 28 5.26 9.48 15.09
CA THR A 28 4.81 8.51 14.07
C THR A 28 3.32 8.61 13.89
N ARG A 29 2.53 8.56 14.96
CA ARG A 29 1.07 8.70 14.91
C ARG A 29 0.60 9.95 14.14
N LYS A 30 1.23 11.10 14.35
CA LYS A 30 0.88 12.36 13.66
C LYS A 30 1.13 12.23 12.15
N TRP A 31 2.33 11.76 11.77
CA TRP A 31 2.68 11.52 10.36
C TRP A 31 1.77 10.49 9.71
N THR A 32 1.49 9.38 10.41
CA THR A 32 0.63 8.32 9.93
C THR A 32 -0.80 8.80 9.68
N THR A 33 -1.32 9.69 10.53
CA THR A 33 -2.63 10.31 10.32
C THR A 33 -2.62 11.26 9.11
N PHE A 34 -1.55 12.06 8.95
CA PHE A 34 -1.37 12.93 7.79
C PHE A 34 -1.33 12.15 6.48
N PHE A 35 -0.51 11.10 6.39
CA PHE A 35 -0.46 10.22 5.22
C PHE A 35 -1.78 9.47 4.99
N GLY A 36 -2.51 9.12 6.05
CA GLY A 36 -3.87 8.56 5.92
C GLY A 36 -4.84 9.51 5.23
N ILE A 37 -4.83 10.80 5.60
CA ILE A 37 -5.66 11.82 4.97
C ILE A 37 -5.26 12.02 3.50
N LEU A 38 -3.96 12.13 3.21
CA LEU A 38 -3.47 12.22 1.83
C LEU A 38 -3.89 10.99 1.00
N GLY A 39 -3.83 9.80 1.59
CA GLY A 39 -4.26 8.56 0.94
C GLY A 39 -5.74 8.58 0.57
N ILE A 40 -6.62 9.08 1.44
CA ILE A 40 -8.05 9.24 1.13
C ILE A 40 -8.25 10.22 -0.04
N ILE A 41 -7.57 11.37 0.00
CA ILE A 41 -7.66 12.37 -1.07
C ILE A 41 -7.20 11.77 -2.40
N ALA A 42 -6.07 11.06 -2.40
CA ALA A 42 -5.54 10.39 -3.59
C ALA A 42 -6.52 9.35 -4.15
N ILE A 43 -7.15 8.54 -3.28
CA ILE A 43 -8.16 7.56 -3.70
C ILE A 43 -9.38 8.28 -4.30
N ALA A 44 -9.87 9.35 -3.67
CA ALA A 44 -11.01 10.10 -4.18
C ALA A 44 -10.75 10.69 -5.57
N LEU A 45 -9.57 11.28 -5.78
CA LEU A 45 -9.15 11.78 -7.10
C LEU A 45 -9.00 10.65 -8.11
N MET A 46 -8.51 9.49 -7.70
CA MET A 46 -8.37 8.33 -8.58
C MET A 46 -9.73 7.76 -9.01
N LEU A 47 -10.71 7.71 -8.11
CA LEU A 47 -12.08 7.30 -8.43
C LEU A 47 -12.77 8.31 -9.36
N LEU A 48 -12.52 9.60 -9.17
CA LEU A 48 -13.00 10.63 -10.08
C LEU A 48 -12.39 10.45 -11.48
N ALA A 49 -11.08 10.22 -11.57
CA ALA A 49 -10.41 9.94 -12.84
C ALA A 49 -10.97 8.67 -13.51
N ALA A 50 -11.19 7.61 -12.73
CA ALA A 50 -11.82 6.38 -13.23
C ALA A 50 -13.21 6.63 -13.83
N ALA A 51 -14.03 7.46 -13.18
CA ALA A 51 -15.35 7.82 -13.68
C ALA A 51 -15.27 8.63 -14.99
N ILE A 52 -14.36 9.61 -15.07
CA ILE A 52 -14.14 10.40 -16.29
C ILE A 52 -13.69 9.47 -17.44
N MET A 53 -12.76 8.56 -17.19
CA MET A 53 -12.28 7.62 -18.20
C MET A 53 -13.36 6.65 -18.68
N THR A 54 -14.26 6.25 -17.78
CA THR A 54 -15.31 5.27 -18.08
C THR A 54 -16.50 5.90 -18.80
N PHE A 55 -16.93 7.09 -18.38
CA PHE A 55 -18.20 7.68 -18.85
C PHE A 55 -18.01 8.85 -19.83
N VAL A 56 -16.97 9.66 -19.65
CA VAL A 56 -16.80 10.91 -20.41
C VAL A 56 -15.91 10.69 -21.62
N LEU A 57 -14.75 10.03 -21.45
CA LEU A 57 -13.81 9.83 -22.55
C LEU A 57 -14.39 9.10 -23.76
N PRO A 58 -15.20 8.04 -23.64
CA PRO A 58 -15.73 7.34 -24.82
C PRO A 58 -16.63 8.21 -25.71
N ILE A 59 -17.31 9.21 -25.13
CA ILE A 59 -18.21 10.13 -25.85
C ILE A 59 -17.41 11.18 -26.62
N LEU A 60 -16.29 11.63 -26.04
CA LEU A 60 -15.43 12.66 -26.63
C LEU A 60 -14.47 12.10 -27.69
N ASN A 61 -14.41 10.79 -27.81
CA ASN A 61 -13.32 10.10 -28.47
C ASN A 61 -13.83 9.17 -29.57
N GLU A 62 -14.38 9.77 -30.62
CA GLU A 62 -14.84 9.06 -31.82
C GLU A 62 -13.70 8.54 -32.73
N GLY A 63 -12.44 8.49 -32.27
CA GLY A 63 -11.34 8.11 -33.17
C GLY A 63 -9.98 7.74 -32.56
N ASN A 64 -9.77 7.71 -31.24
CA ASN A 64 -8.46 7.29 -30.74
C ASN A 64 -8.33 5.77 -30.70
N ASP A 65 -7.38 5.29 -31.50
CA ASP A 65 -6.76 3.98 -31.47
C ASP A 65 -5.73 3.89 -30.32
N LEU A 66 -6.14 4.31 -29.11
CA LEU A 66 -5.42 3.86 -27.91
C LEU A 66 -5.65 2.36 -27.91
N GLY A 67 -4.59 1.56 -28.10
CA GLY A 67 -4.69 0.10 -28.26
C GLY A 67 -5.40 -0.67 -27.13
N PHE A 68 -5.95 0.03 -26.12
CA PHE A 68 -6.91 -0.45 -25.14
C PHE A 68 -8.12 0.50 -25.01
N PRO A 69 -9.35 -0.04 -24.92
CA PRO A 69 -10.55 0.76 -24.68
C PRO A 69 -10.46 1.60 -23.39
N PRO A 70 -10.77 2.91 -23.41
CA PRO A 70 -10.72 3.78 -22.22
C PRO A 70 -11.55 3.28 -21.03
N VAL A 71 -12.66 2.59 -21.32
CA VAL A 71 -13.54 1.95 -20.33
C VAL A 71 -12.78 0.89 -19.52
N PHE A 72 -11.91 0.10 -20.16
CA PHE A 72 -11.14 -0.93 -19.48
C PHE A 72 -10.15 -0.32 -18.48
N ILE A 73 -9.46 0.75 -18.89
CA ILE A 73 -8.53 1.49 -18.03
C ILE A 73 -9.28 2.11 -16.83
N GLY A 74 -10.44 2.71 -17.09
CA GLY A 74 -11.29 3.28 -16.04
C GLY A 74 -11.74 2.23 -15.00
N LEU A 75 -12.19 1.06 -15.45
CA LEU A 75 -12.55 -0.05 -14.56
C LEU A 75 -11.36 -0.57 -13.74
N LEU A 76 -10.18 -0.70 -14.36
CA LEU A 76 -8.96 -1.08 -13.66
C LEU A 76 -8.61 -0.08 -12.54
N TYR A 77 -8.68 1.22 -12.83
CA TYR A 77 -8.43 2.28 -11.83
C TYR A 77 -9.46 2.25 -10.70
N LEU A 78 -10.71 1.93 -10.99
CA LEU A 78 -11.75 1.78 -9.97
C LEU A 78 -11.45 0.61 -9.02
N VAL A 79 -11.02 -0.54 -9.55
CA VAL A 79 -10.60 -1.70 -8.75
C VAL A 79 -9.37 -1.38 -7.90
N LEU A 80 -8.35 -0.77 -8.50
CA LEU A 80 -7.14 -0.32 -7.79
C LEU A 80 -7.48 0.68 -6.69
N GLY A 81 -8.47 1.55 -6.91
CA GLY A 81 -8.95 2.52 -5.93
C GLY A 81 -9.55 1.85 -4.71
N GLY A 82 -10.48 0.92 -4.92
CA GLY A 82 -11.04 0.12 -3.83
C GLY A 82 -9.97 -0.66 -3.07
N LEU A 83 -8.95 -1.15 -3.78
CA LEU A 83 -7.87 -1.92 -3.20
C LEU A 83 -6.93 -1.06 -2.32
N TYR A 84 -6.63 0.17 -2.73
CA TYR A 84 -5.83 1.14 -1.96
C TYR A 84 -6.55 1.69 -0.71
N VAL A 85 -7.87 1.57 -0.62
CA VAL A 85 -8.61 1.93 0.60
C VAL A 85 -8.11 1.12 1.80
N LEU A 86 -7.77 -0.17 1.60
CA LEU A 86 -7.33 -1.06 2.68
C LEU A 86 -6.06 -0.55 3.41
N PRO A 87 -4.92 -0.31 2.74
CA PRO A 87 -3.72 0.17 3.43
C PRO A 87 -3.93 1.52 4.11
N VAL A 88 -4.70 2.43 3.51
CA VAL A 88 -5.03 3.74 4.09
C VAL A 88 -5.89 3.61 5.35
N LEU A 89 -6.87 2.70 5.34
CA LEU A 89 -7.70 2.41 6.51
C LEU A 89 -6.88 1.91 7.71
N TYR A 90 -5.95 0.99 7.50
CA TYR A 90 -5.08 0.49 8.58
C TYR A 90 -4.20 1.60 9.16
N LEU A 91 -3.72 2.49 8.30
CA LEU A 91 -2.92 3.65 8.68
C LEU A 91 -3.71 4.60 9.61
N MET A 92 -4.95 4.92 9.24
CA MET A 92 -5.84 5.73 10.06
C MET A 92 -6.24 5.05 11.37
N ARG A 93 -6.49 3.73 11.35
CA ARG A 93 -6.80 2.95 12.56
C ARG A 93 -5.64 2.96 13.54
N PHE A 94 -4.40 2.77 13.08
CA PHE A 94 -3.22 2.94 13.92
C PHE A 94 -3.17 4.34 14.54
N GLY A 95 -3.32 5.40 13.73
CA GLY A 95 -3.29 6.78 14.20
C GLY A 95 -4.28 7.06 15.34
N ASN A 96 -5.49 6.52 15.22
CA ASN A 96 -6.56 6.65 16.22
C ASN A 96 -6.31 5.80 17.47
N LEU A 97 -5.92 4.53 17.31
CA LEU A 97 -5.67 3.63 18.43
C LEU A 97 -4.44 4.05 19.24
N ALA A 98 -3.35 4.41 18.57
CA ALA A 98 -2.13 4.90 19.22
C ALA A 98 -2.40 6.18 20.03
N ARG A 99 -3.29 7.06 19.54
CA ARG A 99 -3.70 8.25 20.31
C ARG A 99 -4.36 7.86 21.63
N LYS A 100 -5.31 6.93 21.59
CA LYS A 100 -6.05 6.48 22.78
C LYS A 100 -5.14 5.73 23.75
N ALA A 101 -4.31 4.83 23.24
CA ALA A 101 -3.35 4.06 24.02
C ALA A 101 -2.40 4.94 24.82
N LEU A 102 -1.85 5.99 24.20
CA LEU A 102 -0.93 6.93 24.86
C LEU A 102 -1.60 7.84 25.88
N LEU A 103 -2.87 8.22 25.66
CA LEU A 103 -3.61 9.07 26.61
C LEU A 103 -4.12 8.29 27.83
N MET A 104 -4.48 7.02 27.62
CA MET A 104 -5.06 6.16 28.66
C MET A 104 -4.01 5.25 29.31
N SER A 105 -2.76 5.26 28.84
CA SER A 105 -1.70 4.33 29.22
C SER A 105 -2.16 2.86 29.14
N ASP A 106 -2.95 2.55 28.11
CA ASP A 106 -3.60 1.24 27.92
C ASP A 106 -2.75 0.36 26.99
N GLU A 107 -2.19 -0.70 27.57
CA GLU A 107 -1.32 -1.66 26.88
C GLU A 107 -2.07 -2.45 25.80
N GLN A 108 -3.34 -2.79 26.02
CA GLN A 108 -4.15 -3.53 25.06
C GLN A 108 -4.46 -2.67 23.83
N LEU A 109 -4.78 -1.39 24.03
CA LEU A 109 -4.93 -0.43 22.92
C LEU A 109 -3.62 -0.21 22.18
N MET A 110 -2.47 -0.20 22.88
CA MET A 110 -1.17 -0.07 22.23
C MET A 110 -0.85 -1.29 21.36
N GLY A 111 -1.08 -2.51 21.86
CA GLY A 111 -0.91 -3.74 21.08
C GLY A 111 -1.80 -3.75 19.83
N ASN A 112 -3.05 -3.30 19.96
CA ASN A 112 -3.96 -3.16 18.82
C ASN A 112 -3.50 -2.10 17.81
N ALA A 113 -2.95 -0.98 18.28
CA ALA A 113 -2.38 0.04 17.41
C ALA A 113 -1.23 -0.57 16.59
N LEU A 114 -0.21 -1.12 17.25
CA LEU A 114 0.96 -1.71 16.59
C LEU A 114 0.56 -2.83 15.62
N ARG A 115 -0.43 -3.65 15.97
CA ARG A 115 -0.99 -4.66 15.06
C ARG A 115 -1.54 -4.05 13.76
N ASN A 116 -2.25 -2.91 13.82
CA ASN A 116 -2.72 -2.23 12.62
C ASN A 116 -1.57 -1.67 11.77
N LEU A 117 -0.49 -1.20 12.41
CA LEU A 117 0.71 -0.77 11.70
C LEU A 117 1.39 -1.95 10.98
N THR A 118 1.52 -3.10 11.64
CA THR A 118 2.04 -4.33 11.00
C THR A 118 1.16 -4.78 9.84
N LEU A 119 -0.17 -4.71 9.98
CA LEU A 119 -1.10 -5.04 8.90
C LEU A 119 -0.95 -4.10 7.70
N HIS A 120 -0.76 -2.81 7.93
CA HIS A 120 -0.47 -1.85 6.86
C HIS A 120 0.76 -2.28 6.05
N PHE A 121 1.90 -2.53 6.70
CA PHE A 121 3.13 -2.94 6.01
C PHE A 121 2.99 -4.30 5.32
N ARG A 122 2.27 -5.25 5.92
CA ARG A 122 2.00 -6.54 5.29
C ARG A 122 1.22 -6.38 3.99
N VAL A 123 0.16 -5.58 4.02
CA VAL A 123 -0.70 -5.33 2.85
C VAL A 123 0.07 -4.58 1.76
N VAL A 124 0.80 -3.53 2.12
CA VAL A 124 1.65 -2.77 1.17
C VAL A 124 2.74 -3.66 0.58
N GLY A 125 3.37 -4.54 1.39
CA GLY A 125 4.37 -5.48 0.91
C GLY A 125 3.83 -6.48 -0.12
N ILE A 126 2.63 -7.02 0.11
CA ILE A 126 1.95 -7.89 -0.87
C ILE A 126 1.67 -7.11 -2.16
N PHE A 127 1.17 -5.87 -2.07
CA PHE A 127 0.98 -5.03 -3.26
C PHE A 127 2.28 -4.78 -4.02
N ALA A 128 3.36 -4.49 -3.31
CA ALA A 128 4.66 -4.26 -3.94
C ALA A 128 5.13 -5.49 -4.73
N ILE A 129 5.01 -6.70 -4.15
CA ILE A 129 5.37 -7.95 -4.84
C ILE A 129 4.52 -8.12 -6.11
N VAL A 130 3.19 -7.98 -6.00
CA VAL A 130 2.28 -8.11 -7.15
C VAL A 130 2.64 -7.11 -8.25
N MET A 131 2.88 -5.84 -7.91
CA MET A 131 3.24 -4.81 -8.88
C MET A 131 4.59 -5.09 -9.56
N ILE A 132 5.59 -5.55 -8.80
CA ILE A 132 6.88 -5.95 -9.36
C ILE A 132 6.71 -7.12 -10.33
N SER A 133 5.94 -8.15 -9.96
CA SER A 133 5.65 -9.28 -10.85
C SER A 133 4.96 -8.84 -12.14
N LEU A 134 3.97 -7.94 -12.06
CA LEU A 134 3.30 -7.40 -13.23
C LEU A 134 4.24 -6.59 -14.13
N TYR A 135 5.14 -5.78 -13.56
CA TYR A 135 6.14 -5.04 -14.36
C TYR A 135 7.09 -5.98 -15.09
N ILE A 136 7.58 -7.04 -14.44
CA ILE A 136 8.45 -8.04 -15.07
C ILE A 136 7.73 -8.71 -16.24
N LEU A 137 6.48 -9.13 -16.05
CA LEU A 137 5.67 -9.75 -17.11
C LEU A 137 5.44 -8.79 -18.28
N MET A 138 5.14 -7.51 -18.01
CA MET A 138 4.97 -6.50 -19.05
C MET A 138 6.25 -6.28 -19.84
N ILE A 139 7.41 -6.22 -19.20
CA ILE A 139 8.70 -6.07 -19.89
C ILE A 139 8.96 -7.27 -20.81
N ILE A 140 8.76 -8.50 -20.31
CA ILE A 140 8.93 -9.72 -21.12
C ILE A 140 7.97 -9.71 -22.30
N ALA A 141 6.70 -9.36 -22.08
CA ALA A 141 5.70 -9.26 -23.14
C ALA A 141 6.12 -8.22 -24.19
N MET A 142 6.56 -7.03 -23.78
CA MET A 142 7.03 -6.00 -24.71
C MET A 142 8.25 -6.46 -25.53
N LEU A 143 9.19 -7.21 -24.93
CA LEU A 143 10.33 -7.73 -25.67
C LEU A 143 9.92 -8.78 -26.72
N VAL A 144 9.03 -9.71 -26.35
CA VAL A 144 8.57 -10.78 -27.25
C VAL A 144 7.66 -10.24 -28.36
N PHE A 145 6.66 -9.43 -28.01
CA PHE A 145 5.69 -8.90 -28.98
C PHE A 145 6.21 -7.68 -29.75
N GLY A 146 7.01 -6.82 -29.11
CA GLY A 146 7.62 -5.65 -29.74
C GLY A 146 8.64 -6.01 -30.82
N MET A 147 9.47 -7.05 -30.59
CA MET A 147 10.34 -7.58 -31.64
C MET A 147 9.55 -8.20 -32.80
N GLY A 148 8.43 -8.86 -32.52
CA GLY A 148 7.55 -9.45 -33.54
C GLY A 148 6.93 -8.39 -34.48
N MET A 149 6.45 -7.27 -33.93
CA MET A 149 5.92 -6.16 -34.74
C MET A 149 7.01 -5.45 -35.55
N PHE A 150 8.21 -5.27 -34.99
CA PHE A 150 9.33 -4.65 -35.71
C PHE A 150 9.84 -5.53 -36.86
N ALA A 151 9.94 -6.86 -36.67
CA ALA A 151 10.34 -7.79 -37.73
C ALA A 151 9.26 -7.94 -38.82
N GLY A 152 7.97 -7.92 -38.48
CA GLY A 152 6.87 -8.00 -39.43
C GLY A 152 6.82 -6.81 -40.40
N ASN A 153 7.10 -5.59 -39.92
CA ASN A 153 7.14 -4.39 -40.75
C ASN A 153 8.33 -4.34 -41.73
N MET A 154 9.42 -5.08 -41.47
CA MET A 154 10.59 -5.16 -42.38
C MET A 154 10.47 -6.27 -43.44
N ILE A 155 9.53 -7.20 -43.30
CA ILE A 155 9.29 -8.29 -44.27
C ILE A 155 8.14 -7.92 -45.24
N GLY A 156 7.32 -6.92 -44.89
CA GLY A 156 6.18 -6.44 -45.68
C GLY A 156 6.43 -5.20 -46.56
N ALA A 157 7.67 -4.70 -46.65
CA ALA A 157 8.11 -3.62 -47.53
C ALA A 157 9.05 -4.16 -48.61
#